data_AF-A0A0D6A541-F1
#
_entry.id   AF-A0A0D6A541-F1
#
_cell.length_a   1.000
_cell.length_b   1.000
_cell.length_c   1.000
_cell.angle_alpha   90.00
_cell.angle_beta   90.00
_cell.angle_gamma   90.00
#
_symmetry.space_group_name_H-M   'P 1'
#
loop_
_entity.id
_entity.type
_entity.pdbx_description
1 polymer ?
#
loop_
_entity_poly.entity_id
_entity_poly.type
_entity_poly.pdbx_seq_one_letter_code
_entity_poly.pdbx_strand_id
1 'polypeptide(L)'
;MFKLMLWQFKYSWKKWLGTLFVFTAAGIVLGFTFIGSFSTINAHLNNGRFNPVQFFAIPAIFGVITIILIINGVTRLLINSFSKDYQLWAVLGANPNQLSELVSGQMMLISLIGGTIGYLLSYPLTSSLYSWSCSTPGMKSFPHVTMYLSPQSFVFTILSVGILTVIVSFGDARRIFVGKQKHFFKFRKIRKQGMSPVRYLFSFAGLLGLIYLYSLFFQNPVQVQSMFSGKDDSLVGTYSNLFLLLTIVAIIAFSLLAPLILPFIVRLLFKIMSHNHLKTFTTAYYNVLSKRSFLKSVIVPLFILILFTSYVTYLSIDLANVSSRRDSSELIAAFTLFLGAPFIIVLANIISIAIISSSQRNESIYQLQILGFSFTDLLSEKCLEALLYAGVIFFVGIVNNTFLFEAILRAAQNTGVTVKDNWFSIIYWPGVISIIAFLFIVIIDIAHIYRISTRNEVPEVIE
;
A
#
# COMPACT_ATOMS: atom_id res chain seq x y z
N MET A 1 -9.44 29.76 -9.95
CA MET A 1 -9.32 28.34 -9.54
C MET A 1 -9.22 28.15 -8.03
N PHE A 2 -8.32 28.84 -7.31
CA PHE A 2 -8.16 28.66 -5.85
C PHE A 2 -9.44 28.87 -5.02
N LYS A 3 -10.25 29.91 -5.32
CA LYS A 3 -11.53 30.15 -4.64
C LYS A 3 -12.50 28.97 -4.85
N LEU A 4 -12.68 28.50 -6.09
CA LEU A 4 -13.50 27.32 -6.42
C LEU A 4 -13.03 26.06 -5.68
N MET A 5 -11.71 25.87 -5.58
CA MET A 5 -11.09 24.77 -4.87
C MET A 5 -11.54 24.72 -3.41
N LEU A 6 -11.48 25.86 -2.71
CA LEU A 6 -11.89 25.99 -1.30
C LEU A 6 -13.40 25.81 -1.10
N TRP A 7 -14.22 26.36 -2.00
CA TRP A 7 -15.68 26.23 -1.90
C TRP A 7 -16.15 24.78 -2.09
N GLN A 8 -15.65 24.09 -3.12
CA GLN A 8 -15.99 22.67 -3.31
C GLN A 8 -15.44 21.81 -2.16
N PHE A 9 -14.25 22.13 -1.66
CA PHE A 9 -13.66 21.41 -0.54
C PHE A 9 -14.51 21.54 0.72
N LYS A 10 -14.98 22.75 1.04
CA LYS A 10 -15.92 22.99 2.16
C LYS A 10 -17.21 22.20 1.98
N TYR A 11 -17.79 22.21 0.78
CA TYR A 11 -19.03 21.48 0.48
C TYR A 11 -18.87 19.96 0.61
N SER A 12 -17.71 19.43 0.24
CA SER A 12 -17.46 17.99 0.15
C SER A 12 -16.57 17.42 1.26
N TRP A 13 -16.29 18.19 2.31
CA TRP A 13 -15.33 17.86 3.39
C TRP A 13 -15.51 16.46 3.98
N LYS A 14 -16.77 16.00 4.15
CA LYS A 14 -17.08 14.66 4.68
C LYS A 14 -16.49 13.52 3.83
N LYS A 15 -16.44 13.69 2.50
CA LYS A 15 -15.87 12.70 1.57
C LYS A 15 -14.34 12.71 1.60
N TRP A 16 -13.75 13.87 1.87
CA TRP A 16 -12.30 14.05 2.01
C TRP A 16 -11.74 13.53 3.33
N LEU A 17 -12.57 13.41 4.37
CA LEU A 17 -12.19 12.85 5.67
C LEU A 17 -11.60 11.43 5.53
N GLY A 18 -12.10 10.62 4.59
CA GLY A 18 -11.52 9.31 4.29
C GLY A 18 -10.05 9.41 3.85
N THR A 19 -9.68 10.43 3.08
CA THR A 19 -8.29 10.61 2.61
C THR A 19 -7.35 11.16 3.68
N LEU A 20 -7.91 11.85 4.68
CA LEU A 20 -7.13 12.39 5.80
C LEU A 20 -6.37 11.28 6.53
N PHE A 21 -6.98 10.13 6.79
CA PHE A 21 -6.32 8.99 7.44
C PHE A 21 -5.04 8.56 6.72
N VAL A 22 -5.08 8.48 5.39
CA VAL A 22 -3.91 8.08 4.58
C VAL A 22 -2.78 9.09 4.72
N PHE A 23 -3.11 10.38 4.67
CA PHE A 23 -2.10 11.43 4.80
C PHE A 23 -1.57 11.59 6.21
N THR A 24 -2.39 11.32 7.24
CA THR A 24 -1.94 11.23 8.62
C THR A 24 -0.96 10.08 8.78
N ALA A 25 -1.27 8.88 8.27
CA ALA A 25 -0.35 7.75 8.26
C ALA A 25 0.97 8.08 7.52
N ALA A 26 0.89 8.73 6.37
CA ALA A 26 2.06 9.21 5.63
C ALA A 26 2.90 10.20 6.46
N GLY A 27 2.24 11.14 7.13
CA GLY A 27 2.85 12.10 8.04
C GLY A 27 3.51 11.43 9.25
N ILE A 28 2.92 10.37 9.81
CA ILE A 28 3.53 9.59 10.90
C ILE A 28 4.83 8.95 10.44
N VAL A 29 4.83 8.30 9.27
CA VAL A 29 6.00 7.56 8.77
C VAL A 29 7.16 8.49 8.39
N LEU A 30 6.86 9.57 7.65
CA LEU A 30 7.87 10.56 7.30
C LEU A 30 8.32 11.38 8.53
N GLY A 31 7.40 11.67 9.44
CA GLY A 31 7.70 12.33 10.71
C GLY A 31 8.64 11.50 11.58
N PHE A 32 8.38 10.20 11.74
CA PHE A 32 9.26 9.26 12.44
C PHE A 32 10.67 9.26 11.86
N THR A 33 10.77 9.23 10.53
CA THR A 33 12.04 9.26 9.81
C THR A 33 12.80 10.56 10.07
N PHE A 34 12.15 11.71 9.86
CA PHE A 34 12.82 12.99 9.94
C PHE A 34 13.12 13.39 11.39
N ILE A 35 12.23 13.13 12.35
CA ILE A 35 12.51 13.36 13.77
C ILE A 35 13.73 12.52 14.19
N GLY A 36 13.76 11.22 13.86
CA GLY A 36 14.90 10.36 14.19
C GLY A 36 16.21 10.79 13.51
N SER A 37 16.16 11.12 12.22
CA SER A 37 17.33 11.52 11.43
C SER A 37 17.90 12.87 11.88
N PHE A 38 17.07 13.90 12.02
CA PHE A 38 17.53 15.22 12.46
C PHE A 38 17.99 15.21 13.92
N SER A 39 17.36 14.41 14.79
CA SER A 39 17.82 14.27 16.18
C SER A 39 19.19 13.61 16.27
N THR A 40 19.44 12.57 15.45
CA THR A 40 20.74 11.86 15.42
C THR A 40 21.84 12.67 14.73
N ILE A 41 21.52 13.44 13.69
CA ILE A 41 22.46 14.36 13.04
C ILE A 41 22.90 15.46 14.02
N ASN A 42 21.97 16.08 14.75
CA ASN A 42 22.32 17.12 15.72
C ASN A 42 23.12 16.58 16.92
N ALA A 43 22.99 15.29 17.22
CA ALA A 43 23.84 14.59 18.18
C ALA A 43 25.23 14.21 17.61
N HIS A 44 25.58 14.62 16.38
CA HIS A 44 26.86 14.35 15.71
C HIS A 44 27.18 12.85 15.52
N LEU A 45 26.14 12.01 15.39
CA LEU A 45 26.27 10.56 15.20
C LEU A 45 26.24 10.14 13.72
N ASN A 46 26.43 11.09 12.80
CA ASN A 46 26.43 10.85 11.36
C ASN A 46 27.74 10.21 10.85
N ASN A 47 28.84 10.37 11.61
CA ASN A 47 30.19 10.00 11.20
C ASN A 47 30.75 8.91 12.12
N GLY A 48 30.45 7.64 11.81
CA GLY A 48 30.94 6.46 12.54
C GLY A 48 30.61 5.16 11.80
N ARG A 49 31.19 4.03 12.24
CA ARG A 49 30.92 2.70 11.64
C ARG A 49 29.45 2.26 11.78
N PHE A 50 28.71 2.85 12.73
CA PHE A 50 27.28 2.67 12.89
C PHE A 50 26.58 4.03 12.71
N ASN A 51 25.83 4.20 11.62
CA ASN A 51 25.10 5.42 11.31
C ASN A 51 23.60 5.25 11.61
N PRO A 52 23.08 5.80 12.72
CA PRO A 52 21.67 5.68 13.11
C PRO A 52 20.71 6.33 12.10
N VAL A 53 21.19 7.21 11.21
CA VAL A 53 20.35 7.83 10.17
C VAL A 53 19.87 6.77 9.17
N GLN A 54 20.71 5.78 8.82
CA GLN A 54 20.33 4.71 7.90
C GLN A 54 19.22 3.82 8.48
N PHE A 55 19.20 3.66 9.80
CA PHE A 55 18.16 2.93 10.51
C PHE A 55 16.78 3.58 10.34
N PHE A 56 16.70 4.91 10.44
CA PHE A 56 15.46 5.65 10.20
C PHE A 56 15.08 5.75 8.71
N ALA A 57 16.05 5.65 7.80
CA ALA A 57 15.81 5.79 6.36
C ALA A 57 15.04 4.60 5.73
N ILE A 58 15.22 3.38 6.24
CA ILE A 58 14.58 2.18 5.67
C ILE A 58 13.05 2.26 5.74
N PRO A 59 12.40 2.53 6.89
CA PRO A 59 10.96 2.77 6.96
C PRO A 59 10.47 3.88 6.02
N ALA A 60 11.29 4.91 5.78
CA ALA A 60 10.97 6.02 4.89
C ALA A 60 10.84 5.57 3.44
N ILE A 61 11.80 4.77 2.94
CA ILE A 61 11.80 4.28 1.55
C ILE A 61 10.54 3.46 1.28
N PHE A 62 10.25 2.49 2.15
CA PHE A 62 9.03 1.68 2.03
C PHE A 62 7.76 2.50 2.22
N GLY A 63 7.76 3.44 3.17
CA GLY A 63 6.68 4.39 3.38
C GLY A 63 6.36 5.19 2.13
N VAL A 64 7.37 5.84 1.53
CA VAL A 64 7.23 6.65 0.31
C VAL A 64 6.69 5.82 -0.85
N ILE A 65 7.24 4.62 -1.09
CA ILE A 65 6.75 3.72 -2.14
C ILE A 65 5.28 3.38 -1.92
N THR A 66 4.91 3.04 -0.68
CA THR A 66 3.53 2.65 -0.32
C THR A 66 2.57 3.82 -0.50
N ILE A 67 2.96 5.03 -0.06
CA ILE A 67 2.17 6.26 -0.20
C ILE A 67 1.90 6.58 -1.68
N ILE A 68 2.92 6.55 -2.54
CA ILE A 68 2.78 6.81 -3.98
C ILE A 68 1.74 5.85 -4.60
N LEU A 69 1.79 4.57 -4.22
CA LEU A 69 0.89 3.56 -4.76
C LEU A 69 -0.54 3.73 -4.27
N ILE A 70 -0.74 4.13 -3.02
CA ILE A 70 -2.06 4.38 -2.44
C ILE A 70 -2.71 5.64 -3.00
N ILE A 71 -1.94 6.73 -3.16
CA ILE A 71 -2.47 8.01 -3.68
C ILE A 71 -3.13 7.80 -5.03
N ASN A 72 -2.55 6.97 -5.91
CA ASN A 72 -3.17 6.63 -7.20
C ASN A 72 -4.57 5.99 -7.05
N GLY A 73 -4.75 5.13 -6.05
CA GLY A 73 -6.03 4.50 -5.74
C GLY A 73 -7.04 5.51 -5.19
N VAL A 74 -6.60 6.33 -4.23
CA VAL A 74 -7.40 7.37 -3.58
C VAL A 74 -7.87 8.43 -4.60
N THR A 75 -6.98 8.95 -5.44
CA THR A 75 -7.32 9.93 -6.49
C THR A 75 -8.41 9.40 -7.43
N ARG A 76 -8.33 8.11 -7.82
CA ARG A 76 -9.37 7.49 -8.66
C ARG A 76 -10.71 7.39 -7.96
N LEU A 77 -10.72 6.97 -6.69
CA LEU A 77 -11.94 6.85 -5.91
C LEU A 77 -12.62 8.23 -5.74
N LEU A 78 -11.84 9.27 -5.45
CA LEU A 78 -12.34 10.64 -5.38
C LEU A 78 -12.92 11.12 -6.71
N ILE A 79 -12.18 10.97 -7.82
CA ILE A 79 -12.67 11.38 -9.15
C ILE A 79 -13.95 10.65 -9.55
N ASN A 80 -14.12 9.40 -9.14
CA ASN A 80 -15.34 8.65 -9.39
C ASN A 80 -16.49 9.11 -8.49
N SER A 81 -16.21 9.40 -7.21
CA SER A 81 -17.20 9.95 -6.26
C SER A 81 -17.74 11.32 -6.67
N PHE A 82 -16.93 12.14 -7.34
CA PHE A 82 -17.32 13.46 -7.88
C PHE A 82 -17.52 13.45 -9.40
N SER A 83 -17.75 12.26 -9.99
CA SER A 83 -17.79 12.12 -11.44
C SER A 83 -18.86 12.97 -12.12
N LYS A 84 -20.04 13.11 -11.50
CA LYS A 84 -21.16 13.93 -12.00
C LYS A 84 -20.78 15.42 -12.05
N ASP A 85 -20.18 15.95 -10.99
CA ASP A 85 -19.77 17.35 -10.90
C ASP A 85 -18.66 17.67 -11.92
N TYR A 86 -17.64 16.80 -11.99
CA TYR A 86 -16.55 16.98 -12.95
C TYR A 86 -17.00 16.77 -14.40
N GLN A 87 -18.02 15.93 -14.64
CA GLN A 87 -18.66 15.79 -15.94
C GLN A 87 -19.34 17.09 -16.35
N LEU A 88 -20.14 17.68 -15.46
CA LEU A 88 -20.81 18.96 -15.72
C LEU A 88 -19.79 20.05 -16.06
N TRP A 89 -18.71 20.15 -15.27
CA TRP A 89 -17.65 21.14 -15.53
C TRP A 89 -16.91 20.90 -16.85
N ALA A 90 -16.69 19.65 -17.23
CA ALA A 90 -16.11 19.31 -18.52
C ALA A 90 -17.03 19.70 -19.69
N VAL A 91 -18.35 19.52 -19.56
CA VAL A 91 -19.35 19.97 -20.55
C VAL A 91 -19.36 21.50 -20.67
N LEU A 92 -19.22 22.20 -19.54
CA LEU A 92 -19.10 23.66 -19.48
C LEU A 92 -17.75 24.20 -20.01
N GLY A 93 -16.87 23.33 -20.53
CA GLY A 93 -15.63 23.73 -21.20
C GLY A 93 -14.36 23.67 -20.34
N ALA A 94 -14.40 23.09 -19.13
CA ALA A 94 -13.20 22.96 -18.30
C ALA A 94 -12.15 22.03 -18.95
N ASN A 95 -10.90 22.48 -18.99
CA ASN A 95 -9.78 21.70 -19.53
C ASN A 95 -9.40 20.56 -18.55
N PRO A 96 -9.06 19.33 -19.01
CA PRO A 96 -8.51 18.28 -18.15
C PRO A 96 -7.38 18.71 -17.23
N ASN A 97 -6.50 19.63 -17.68
CA ASN A 97 -5.43 20.15 -16.85
C ASN A 97 -5.97 20.96 -15.66
N GLN A 98 -6.98 21.81 -15.88
CA GLN A 98 -7.61 22.60 -14.83
C GLN A 98 -8.35 21.73 -13.82
N LEU A 99 -9.02 20.67 -14.29
CA LEU A 99 -9.66 19.69 -13.40
C LEU A 99 -8.63 18.90 -12.60
N SER A 100 -7.49 18.52 -13.20
CA SER A 100 -6.40 17.86 -12.48
C SER A 100 -5.73 18.78 -11.45
N GLU A 101 -5.52 20.06 -11.78
CA GLU A 101 -4.99 21.06 -10.84
C GLU A 101 -5.91 21.22 -9.62
N LEU A 102 -7.22 21.25 -9.86
CA LEU A 102 -8.22 21.37 -8.82
C LEU A 102 -8.19 20.16 -7.87
N VAL A 103 -8.16 18.93 -8.41
CA VAL A 103 -8.10 17.71 -7.59
C VAL A 103 -6.77 17.62 -6.84
N SER A 104 -5.64 17.93 -7.50
CA SER A 104 -4.32 17.90 -6.84
C SER A 104 -4.19 18.97 -5.77
N GLY A 105 -4.79 20.14 -5.95
CA GLY A 105 -4.79 21.21 -4.95
C GLY A 105 -5.63 20.85 -3.72
N GLN A 106 -6.78 20.19 -3.90
CA GLN A 106 -7.57 19.66 -2.79
C GLN A 106 -6.83 18.55 -2.03
N MET A 107 -6.17 17.64 -2.78
CA MET A 107 -5.30 16.62 -2.20
C MET A 107 -4.14 17.25 -1.42
N MET A 108 -3.53 18.33 -1.94
CA MET A 108 -2.47 19.07 -1.25
C MET A 108 -2.95 19.61 0.09
N LEU A 109 -4.09 20.32 0.14
CA LEU A 109 -4.61 20.89 1.39
C LEU A 109 -4.81 19.81 2.47
N ILE A 110 -5.41 18.68 2.12
CA ILE A 110 -5.64 17.60 3.07
C ILE A 110 -4.33 16.93 3.44
N SER A 111 -3.40 16.79 2.50
CA SER A 111 -2.09 16.20 2.77
C SER A 111 -1.26 17.07 3.72
N LEU A 112 -1.41 18.39 3.68
CA LEU A 112 -0.80 19.31 4.64
C LEU A 112 -1.43 19.14 6.03
N ILE A 113 -2.77 19.07 6.12
CA ILE A 113 -3.49 18.86 7.38
C ILE A 113 -3.19 17.47 7.98
N GLY A 114 -3.21 16.42 7.16
CA GLY A 114 -2.86 15.07 7.59
C GLY A 114 -1.38 15.00 7.97
N GLY A 115 -0.50 15.63 7.21
CA GLY A 115 0.93 15.71 7.48
C GLY A 115 1.26 16.42 8.80
N THR A 116 0.57 17.52 9.13
CA THR A 116 0.76 18.21 10.43
C THR A 116 0.30 17.34 11.60
N ILE A 117 -0.89 16.74 11.51
CA ILE A 117 -1.41 15.83 12.54
C ILE A 117 -0.49 14.62 12.69
N GLY A 118 -0.07 14.02 11.57
CA GLY A 118 0.79 12.85 11.54
C GLY A 118 2.18 13.14 12.14
N TYR A 119 2.77 14.29 11.84
CA TYR A 119 4.03 14.70 12.43
C TYR A 119 3.93 14.85 13.96
N LEU A 120 2.87 15.50 14.45
CA LEU A 120 2.66 15.66 15.90
C LEU A 120 2.49 14.29 16.60
N LEU A 121 1.76 13.36 15.97
CA LEU A 121 1.62 11.98 16.46
C LEU A 121 2.91 11.16 16.35
N SER A 122 3.81 11.51 15.44
CA SER A 122 5.07 10.79 15.24
C SER A 122 6.07 10.99 16.37
N TYR A 123 6.03 12.13 17.08
CA TYR A 123 6.94 12.40 18.19
C TYR A 123 6.86 11.40 19.36
N PRO A 124 5.67 11.18 19.98
CA PRO A 124 5.57 10.20 21.06
C PRO A 124 5.91 8.78 20.58
N LEU A 125 5.58 8.45 19.33
CA LEU A 125 5.93 7.17 18.72
C LEU A 125 7.46 7.01 18.58
N THR A 126 8.14 8.03 18.06
CA THR A 126 9.59 8.00 17.84
C THR A 126 10.34 7.91 19.17
N SER A 127 9.94 8.72 20.15
CA SER A 127 10.55 8.72 21.49
C SER A 127 10.35 7.38 22.21
N SER A 128 9.13 6.86 22.21
CA SER A 128 8.80 5.57 22.83
C SER A 128 9.52 4.40 22.16
N LEU A 129 9.46 4.31 20.83
CA LEU A 129 10.14 3.23 20.09
C LEU A 129 11.66 3.29 20.23
N TYR A 130 12.25 4.49 20.22
CA TYR A 130 13.70 4.64 20.37
C TYR A 130 14.17 4.28 21.78
N SER A 131 13.48 4.77 22.81
CA SER A 131 13.80 4.42 24.20
C SER A 131 13.64 2.92 24.46
N TRP A 132 12.61 2.30 23.90
CA TRP A 132 12.42 0.84 23.96
C TRP A 132 13.52 0.07 23.20
N SER A 133 13.98 0.59 22.06
CA SER A 133 15.09 0.01 21.30
C SER A 133 16.40 0.06 22.12
N CYS A 134 16.67 1.18 22.80
CA CYS A 134 17.85 1.33 23.63
C CYS A 134 17.81 0.48 24.92
N SER A 135 16.63 0.18 25.46
CA SER A 135 16.48 -0.64 26.68
C SER A 135 16.45 -2.15 26.42
N THR A 136 16.30 -2.56 25.16
CA THR A 136 16.23 -3.98 24.76
C THR A 136 17.63 -4.63 24.81
N PRO A 137 17.81 -5.77 25.51
CA PRO A 137 19.07 -6.51 25.55
C PRO A 137 19.56 -6.82 24.12
N GLY A 138 20.82 -6.48 23.82
CA GLY A 138 21.47 -6.74 22.52
C GLY A 138 21.45 -5.61 21.48
N MET A 139 20.65 -4.55 21.71
CA MET A 139 20.75 -3.27 20.98
C MET A 139 21.58 -2.22 21.73
N LYS A 140 22.47 -2.65 22.65
CA LYS A 140 23.33 -1.78 23.48
C LYS A 140 24.33 -0.91 22.71
N SER A 141 24.46 -1.13 21.39
CA SER A 141 25.29 -0.32 20.50
C SER A 141 24.62 0.99 20.08
N PHE A 142 23.32 1.18 20.35
CA PHE A 142 22.63 2.43 20.02
C PHE A 142 22.98 3.53 21.02
N PRO A 143 23.43 4.70 20.55
CA PRO A 143 23.74 5.83 21.42
C PRO A 143 22.45 6.36 22.05
N HIS A 144 22.50 6.72 23.34
CA HIS A 144 21.38 7.40 23.98
C HIS A 144 21.24 8.82 23.41
N VAL A 145 20.23 9.02 22.56
CA VAL A 145 19.86 10.30 21.96
C VAL A 145 18.46 10.67 22.43
N THR A 146 18.29 11.89 22.93
CA THR A 146 16.97 12.43 23.24
C THR A 146 16.30 12.90 21.94
N MET A 147 15.13 12.34 21.66
CA MET A 147 14.33 12.75 20.50
C MET A 147 13.65 14.07 20.80
N TYR A 148 13.75 15.05 19.89
CA TYR A 148 13.11 16.35 20.07
C TYR A 148 12.36 16.78 18.79
N LEU A 149 11.37 17.65 18.98
CA LEU A 149 10.63 18.26 17.88
C LEU A 149 11.46 19.39 17.28
N SER A 150 12.01 19.17 16.09
CA SER A 150 12.73 20.22 15.36
C SER A 150 11.80 20.94 14.36
N PRO A 151 11.87 22.28 14.23
CA PRO A 151 11.13 23.00 13.19
C PRO A 151 11.52 22.56 11.77
N GLN A 152 12.79 22.17 11.57
CA GLN A 152 13.31 21.68 10.30
C GLN A 152 12.61 20.36 9.90
N SER A 153 12.59 19.36 10.79
CA SER A 153 11.92 18.08 10.53
C SER A 153 10.42 18.26 10.27
N PHE A 154 9.76 19.23 10.92
CA PHE A 154 8.36 19.56 10.65
C PHE A 154 8.14 20.05 9.21
N VAL A 155 8.93 21.04 8.79
CA VAL A 155 8.83 21.61 7.44
C VAL A 155 9.16 20.56 6.37
N PHE A 156 10.22 19.77 6.57
CA PHE A 156 10.59 18.70 5.65
C PHE A 156 9.51 17.62 5.53
N THR A 157 8.88 17.23 6.64
CA THR A 157 7.80 16.23 6.63
C THR A 157 6.61 16.72 5.81
N ILE A 158 6.12 17.93 6.11
CA ILE A 158 4.93 18.50 5.49
C ILE A 158 5.15 18.78 4.00
N LEU A 159 6.29 19.36 3.65
CA LEU A 159 6.64 19.62 2.25
C LEU A 159 6.79 18.33 1.47
N SER A 160 7.44 17.30 2.04
CA SER A 160 7.59 16.01 1.38
C SER A 160 6.24 15.35 1.10
N VAL A 161 5.36 15.28 2.11
CA VAL A 161 4.00 14.75 1.94
C VAL A 161 3.22 15.56 0.90
N GLY A 162 3.25 16.89 0.98
CA GLY A 162 2.52 17.78 0.07
C GLY A 162 3.00 17.68 -1.38
N ILE A 163 4.31 17.79 -1.62
CA ILE A 163 4.91 17.75 -2.96
C ILE A 163 4.69 16.37 -3.60
N LEU A 164 4.97 15.29 -2.87
CA LEU A 164 4.72 13.92 -3.37
C LEU A 164 3.25 13.74 -3.75
N THR A 165 2.34 14.26 -2.93
CA THR A 165 0.90 14.16 -3.18
C THR A 165 0.50 14.91 -4.44
N VAL A 166 0.98 16.14 -4.64
CA VAL A 166 0.66 16.93 -5.83
C VAL A 166 1.17 16.24 -7.09
N ILE A 167 2.45 15.83 -7.12
CA ILE A 167 3.06 15.22 -8.31
C ILE A 167 2.30 13.97 -8.73
N VAL A 168 2.03 13.07 -7.78
CA VAL A 168 1.36 11.78 -8.05
C VAL A 168 -0.11 12.01 -8.43
N SER A 169 -0.85 12.78 -7.63
CA SER A 169 -2.29 13.00 -7.86
C SER A 169 -2.56 13.77 -9.15
N PHE A 170 -1.73 14.75 -9.50
CA PHE A 170 -1.87 15.51 -10.75
C PHE A 170 -1.67 14.61 -11.97
N GLY A 171 -0.60 13.81 -11.98
CA GLY A 171 -0.29 12.89 -13.07
C GLY A 171 -1.41 11.87 -13.31
N ASP A 172 -1.94 11.29 -12.23
CA ASP A 172 -3.01 10.31 -12.32
C ASP A 172 -4.38 10.94 -12.65
N ALA A 173 -4.72 12.10 -12.06
CA ALA A 173 -5.95 12.84 -12.36
C ALA A 173 -6.00 13.24 -13.83
N ARG A 174 -4.92 13.83 -14.36
CA ARG A 174 -4.83 14.24 -15.76
C ARG A 174 -5.04 13.07 -16.71
N ARG A 175 -4.40 11.93 -16.44
CA ARG A 175 -4.58 10.70 -17.23
C ARG A 175 -6.05 10.25 -17.25
N ILE A 176 -6.74 10.32 -16.11
CA ILE A 176 -8.15 9.95 -15.99
C ILE A 176 -9.05 10.91 -16.76
N PHE A 177 -8.86 12.23 -16.60
CA PHE A 177 -9.69 13.24 -17.27
C PHE A 177 -9.49 13.26 -18.78
N VAL A 178 -8.25 13.15 -19.28
CA VAL A 178 -7.97 13.02 -20.72
C VAL A 178 -8.61 11.74 -21.28
N GLY A 179 -8.60 10.65 -20.51
CA GLY A 179 -9.29 9.41 -20.86
C GLY A 179 -10.80 9.59 -20.97
N LYS A 180 -11.44 10.22 -19.98
CA LYS A 180 -12.89 10.48 -19.96
C LYS A 180 -13.32 11.45 -21.08
N GLN A 181 -12.52 12.46 -21.38
CA GLN A 181 -12.81 13.44 -22.44
C GLN A 181 -12.86 12.83 -23.84
N LYS A 182 -12.00 11.85 -24.13
CA LYS A 182 -12.03 11.10 -25.40
C LYS A 182 -13.31 10.28 -25.58
N HIS A 183 -13.98 9.91 -24.48
CA HIS A 183 -15.25 9.18 -24.50
C HIS A 183 -16.47 10.09 -24.56
N PHE A 184 -16.39 11.36 -24.10
CA PHE A 184 -17.52 12.31 -24.20
C PHE A 184 -17.88 12.66 -25.65
N PHE A 185 -16.91 12.71 -26.56
CA PHE A 185 -17.15 13.10 -27.96
C PHE A 185 -17.23 11.93 -28.96
N LYS A 186 -17.01 10.67 -28.53
CA LYS A 186 -17.13 9.49 -29.41
C LYS A 186 -17.85 8.36 -28.70
N PHE A 187 -19.10 8.11 -29.11
CA PHE A 187 -19.87 6.87 -28.91
C PHE A 187 -19.23 5.68 -29.66
N ARG A 188 -17.93 5.42 -29.48
CA ARG A 188 -17.27 4.25 -30.06
C ARG A 188 -16.96 3.27 -28.95
N LYS A 189 -17.63 2.11 -29.03
CA LYS A 189 -17.43 0.83 -28.30
C LYS A 189 -16.44 0.94 -27.15
N ILE A 190 -16.93 0.73 -25.91
CA ILE A 190 -16.17 0.45 -24.69
C ILE A 190 -14.87 -0.26 -25.06
N ARG A 191 -13.78 0.52 -25.24
CA ARG A 191 -12.49 -0.05 -25.64
C ARG A 191 -12.06 -0.87 -24.43
N LYS A 192 -11.85 -2.18 -24.62
CA LYS A 192 -11.21 -3.05 -23.62
C LYS A 192 -10.03 -2.26 -23.06
N GLN A 193 -10.13 -1.80 -21.82
CA GLN A 193 -9.10 -1.01 -21.16
C GLN A 193 -7.86 -1.88 -20.98
N GLY A 194 -7.05 -1.99 -22.03
CA GLY A 194 -5.70 -2.50 -21.97
C GLY A 194 -4.79 -1.45 -21.34
N MET A 195 -3.64 -1.88 -20.82
CA MET A 195 -2.63 -0.96 -20.31
C MET A 195 -2.15 0.01 -21.40
N SER A 196 -1.70 1.20 -20.98
CA SER A 196 -1.01 2.12 -21.89
C SER A 196 0.30 1.49 -22.39
N PRO A 197 0.75 1.79 -23.63
CA PRO A 197 1.98 1.24 -24.18
C PRO A 197 3.21 1.56 -23.31
N VAL A 198 3.27 2.77 -22.75
CA VAL A 198 4.32 3.17 -21.80
C VAL A 198 4.34 2.27 -20.55
N ARG A 199 3.16 1.90 -20.03
CA ARG A 199 3.07 1.01 -18.87
C ARG A 199 3.49 -0.42 -19.20
N TYR A 200 3.23 -0.89 -20.42
CA TYR A 200 3.77 -2.18 -20.87
C TYR A 200 5.31 -2.17 -20.89
N LEU A 201 5.91 -1.10 -21.42
CA LEU A 201 7.37 -0.94 -21.45
C LEU A 201 7.96 -0.97 -20.03
N PHE A 202 7.43 -0.16 -19.11
CA PHE A 202 7.90 -0.17 -17.71
C PHE A 202 7.60 -1.48 -16.98
N SER A 203 6.50 -2.16 -17.30
CA SER A 203 6.21 -3.47 -16.70
C SER A 203 7.19 -4.53 -17.20
N PHE A 204 7.54 -4.50 -18.48
CA PHE A 204 8.53 -5.41 -19.06
C PHE A 204 9.93 -5.11 -18.51
N ALA A 205 10.33 -3.85 -18.44
CA ALA A 205 11.59 -3.44 -17.81
C ALA A 205 11.65 -3.86 -16.33
N GLY A 206 10.54 -3.70 -15.58
CA GLY A 206 10.44 -4.15 -14.18
C GLY A 206 10.59 -5.67 -14.05
N LEU A 207 9.97 -6.44 -14.95
CA LEU A 207 10.14 -7.91 -14.99
C LEU A 207 11.56 -8.32 -15.34
N LEU A 208 12.17 -7.69 -16.35
CA LEU A 208 13.56 -7.96 -16.70
C LEU A 208 14.51 -7.63 -15.55
N GLY A 209 14.30 -6.50 -14.88
CA GLY A 209 15.06 -6.14 -13.68
C GLY A 209 14.89 -7.16 -12.55
N LEU A 210 13.67 -7.64 -12.32
CA LEU A 210 13.39 -8.68 -11.33
C LEU A 210 14.09 -10.00 -11.68
N ILE A 211 14.02 -10.44 -12.94
CA ILE A 211 14.69 -11.65 -13.43
C ILE A 211 16.21 -11.51 -13.31
N TYR A 212 16.76 -10.36 -13.69
CA TYR A 212 18.19 -10.08 -13.58
C TYR A 212 18.66 -10.16 -12.13
N LEU A 213 17.99 -9.43 -11.22
CA LEU A 213 18.34 -9.43 -9.80
C LEU A 213 18.21 -10.82 -9.18
N TYR A 214 17.18 -11.57 -9.57
CA TYR A 214 17.02 -12.95 -9.12
C TYR A 214 18.13 -13.87 -9.61
N SER A 215 18.56 -13.71 -10.87
CA SER A 215 19.63 -14.52 -11.45
C SER A 215 20.96 -14.36 -10.71
N LEU A 216 21.23 -13.19 -10.11
CA LEU A 216 22.44 -12.94 -9.32
C LEU A 216 22.56 -13.87 -8.11
N PHE A 217 21.45 -14.35 -7.54
CA PHE A 217 21.48 -15.31 -6.43
C PHE A 217 22.01 -16.69 -6.84
N PHE A 218 22.00 -17.01 -8.14
CA PHE A 218 22.49 -18.27 -8.69
C PHE A 218 23.88 -18.16 -9.34
N GLN A 219 24.45 -16.95 -9.39
CA GLN A 219 25.79 -16.71 -9.91
C GLN A 219 26.87 -16.89 -8.84
N ASN A 220 28.13 -16.93 -9.29
CA ASN A 220 29.28 -17.07 -8.40
C ASN A 220 29.36 -15.89 -7.40
N PRO A 221 29.52 -16.16 -6.08
CA PRO A 221 29.43 -15.13 -5.04
C PRO A 221 30.49 -14.03 -5.19
N VAL A 222 31.68 -14.38 -5.69
CA VAL A 222 32.79 -13.44 -5.92
C VAL A 222 32.45 -12.39 -6.98
N GLN A 223 31.73 -12.78 -8.04
CA GLN A 223 31.30 -11.86 -9.09
C GLN A 223 30.23 -10.89 -8.56
N VAL A 224 29.28 -11.41 -7.79
CA VAL A 224 28.21 -10.62 -7.19
C VAL A 224 28.78 -9.59 -6.21
N GLN A 225 29.74 -9.96 -5.38
CA GLN A 225 30.41 -9.04 -4.45
C GLN A 225 31.10 -7.89 -5.21
N SER A 226 31.79 -8.19 -6.32
CA SER A 226 32.48 -7.17 -7.11
C SER A 226 31.57 -6.13 -7.77
N MET A 227 30.29 -6.47 -8.00
CA MET A 227 29.32 -5.57 -8.65
C MET A 227 28.62 -4.63 -7.67
N PHE A 228 28.45 -5.03 -6.41
CA PHE A 228 27.60 -4.34 -5.44
C PHE A 228 28.34 -3.80 -4.22
N SER A 229 29.59 -4.21 -4.00
CA SER A 229 30.35 -3.93 -2.79
C SER A 229 31.83 -3.64 -3.08
N GLY A 230 32.46 -2.86 -2.20
CA GLY A 230 33.92 -2.70 -2.19
C GLY A 230 34.61 -3.97 -1.70
N LYS A 231 35.93 -4.11 -1.93
CA LYS A 231 36.73 -5.30 -1.54
C LYS A 231 36.64 -5.67 -0.04
N ASP A 232 36.20 -4.75 0.82
CA ASP A 232 36.19 -4.89 2.29
C ASP A 232 34.80 -5.19 2.89
N ASP A 233 33.72 -5.23 2.10
CA ASP A 233 32.38 -5.53 2.61
C ASP A 233 32.15 -7.03 2.80
N SER A 234 31.37 -7.39 3.83
CA SER A 234 30.98 -8.78 4.06
C SER A 234 30.01 -9.30 2.98
N LEU A 235 30.22 -10.55 2.55
CA LEU A 235 29.34 -11.23 1.58
C LEU A 235 27.86 -11.23 2.03
N VAL A 236 27.63 -11.38 3.34
CA VAL A 236 26.30 -11.33 3.95
C VAL A 236 25.64 -9.97 3.69
N GLY A 237 26.36 -8.86 3.93
CA GLY A 237 25.84 -7.51 3.69
C GLY A 237 25.49 -7.26 2.23
N THR A 238 26.29 -7.77 1.29
CA THR A 238 25.98 -7.70 -0.14
C THR A 238 24.67 -8.42 -0.47
N TYR A 239 24.47 -9.66 0.02
CA TYR A 239 23.24 -10.40 -0.21
C TYR A 239 22.02 -9.79 0.51
N SER A 240 22.17 -9.21 1.70
CA SER A 240 21.08 -8.48 2.37
C SER A 240 20.64 -7.26 1.56
N ASN A 241 21.58 -6.48 1.01
CA ASN A 241 21.27 -5.32 0.16
C ASN A 241 20.62 -5.74 -1.17
N LEU A 242 21.12 -6.82 -1.78
CA LEU A 242 20.51 -7.40 -2.98
C LEU A 242 19.09 -7.89 -2.73
N PHE A 243 18.85 -8.50 -1.57
CA PHE A 243 17.53 -8.97 -1.17
C PHE A 243 16.55 -7.82 -0.92
N LEU A 244 17.02 -6.71 -0.34
CA LEU A 244 16.25 -5.46 -0.22
C LEU A 244 15.90 -4.92 -1.61
N LEU A 245 16.86 -4.85 -2.53
CA LEU A 245 16.65 -4.34 -3.89
C LEU A 245 15.66 -5.23 -4.66
N LEU A 246 15.80 -6.56 -4.55
CA LEU A 246 14.89 -7.54 -5.12
C LEU A 246 13.45 -7.30 -4.63
N THR A 247 13.28 -7.09 -3.32
CA THR A 247 11.97 -6.84 -2.70
C THR A 247 11.35 -5.53 -3.22
N ILE A 248 12.13 -4.45 -3.30
CA ILE A 248 11.65 -3.17 -3.84
C ILE A 248 11.23 -3.29 -5.31
N VAL A 249 12.06 -3.93 -6.13
CA VAL A 249 11.74 -4.14 -7.55
C VAL A 249 10.51 -5.04 -7.71
N ALA A 250 10.34 -6.07 -6.88
CA ALA A 250 9.14 -6.90 -6.85
C ALA A 250 7.87 -6.11 -6.53
N ILE A 251 7.90 -5.21 -5.54
CA ILE A 251 6.79 -4.30 -5.22
C ILE A 251 6.43 -3.46 -6.45
N ILE A 252 7.43 -2.82 -7.08
CA ILE A 252 7.21 -1.92 -8.21
C ILE A 252 6.65 -2.70 -9.41
N ALA A 253 7.28 -3.81 -9.78
CA ALA A 253 6.89 -4.66 -10.90
C ALA A 253 5.45 -5.18 -10.74
N PHE A 254 5.11 -5.69 -9.55
CA PHE A 254 3.75 -6.13 -9.28
C PHE A 254 2.74 -4.99 -9.36
N SER A 255 3.03 -3.83 -8.77
CA SER A 255 2.11 -2.68 -8.81
C SER A 255 1.82 -2.21 -10.25
N LEU A 256 2.83 -2.31 -11.11
CA LEU A 256 2.73 -2.02 -12.53
C LEU A 256 1.86 -3.07 -13.21
N LEU A 257 2.10 -4.35 -12.98
CA LEU A 257 1.40 -5.50 -13.59
C LEU A 257 0.01 -5.80 -13.03
N ALA A 258 -0.35 -5.26 -11.87
CA ALA A 258 -1.61 -5.52 -11.17
C ALA A 258 -2.88 -5.47 -12.06
N PRO A 259 -3.06 -4.53 -13.01
CA PRO A 259 -4.25 -4.51 -13.88
C PRO A 259 -4.38 -5.72 -14.81
N LEU A 260 -3.28 -6.42 -15.10
CA LEU A 260 -3.29 -7.63 -15.91
C LEU A 260 -3.39 -8.87 -15.01
N ILE A 261 -2.56 -8.93 -13.97
CA ILE A 261 -2.46 -10.08 -13.07
C ILE A 261 -3.74 -10.25 -12.24
N LEU A 262 -4.28 -9.18 -11.63
CA LEU A 262 -5.41 -9.31 -10.71
C LEU A 262 -6.68 -9.85 -11.41
N PRO A 263 -7.14 -9.32 -12.55
CA PRO A 263 -8.31 -9.88 -13.23
C PRO A 263 -8.07 -11.29 -13.77
N PHE A 264 -6.82 -11.63 -14.13
CA PHE A 264 -6.47 -12.98 -14.55
C PHE A 264 -6.61 -13.98 -13.39
N ILE A 265 -6.09 -13.64 -12.21
CA ILE A 265 -6.19 -14.49 -11.02
C ILE A 265 -7.65 -14.64 -10.57
N VAL A 266 -8.45 -13.56 -10.59
CA VAL A 266 -9.89 -13.66 -10.28
C VAL A 266 -10.60 -14.65 -11.21
N ARG A 267 -10.29 -14.63 -12.51
CA ARG A 267 -10.85 -15.61 -13.48
C ARG A 267 -10.37 -17.04 -13.22
N LEU A 268 -9.12 -17.20 -12.81
CA LEU A 268 -8.53 -18.50 -12.50
C LEU A 268 -9.18 -19.10 -11.25
N LEU A 269 -9.32 -18.30 -10.19
CA LEU A 269 -10.05 -18.68 -8.97
C LEU A 269 -11.51 -19.04 -9.26
N PHE A 270 -12.17 -18.26 -10.13
CA PHE A 270 -13.53 -18.54 -10.56
C PHE A 270 -13.64 -19.90 -11.25
N LYS A 271 -12.69 -20.26 -12.13
CA LYS A 271 -12.67 -21.57 -12.80
C LYS A 271 -12.53 -22.74 -11.81
N ILE A 272 -11.82 -22.53 -10.70
CA ILE A 272 -11.57 -23.57 -9.68
C ILE A 272 -12.80 -23.79 -8.78
N MET A 273 -13.58 -22.74 -8.48
CA MET A 273 -14.79 -22.89 -7.67
C MET A 273 -15.93 -23.55 -8.45
N SER A 274 -16.61 -24.53 -7.85
CA SER A 274 -17.79 -25.18 -8.46
C SER A 274 -18.96 -24.19 -8.56
N HIS A 275 -19.45 -23.97 -9.78
CA HIS A 275 -20.39 -22.89 -10.11
C HIS A 275 -21.85 -23.24 -9.78
N ASN A 276 -22.14 -24.50 -9.47
CA ASN A 276 -23.51 -25.02 -9.49
C ASN A 276 -24.26 -24.88 -8.16
N HIS A 277 -23.61 -24.43 -7.07
CA HIS A 277 -24.22 -24.53 -5.73
C HIS A 277 -24.64 -23.19 -5.11
N LEU A 278 -24.23 -22.03 -5.62
CA LEU A 278 -24.47 -20.73 -4.98
C LEU A 278 -25.05 -19.71 -5.96
N LYS A 279 -26.34 -19.39 -5.82
CA LYS A 279 -27.08 -18.38 -6.60
C LYS A 279 -26.39 -17.00 -6.59
N THR A 280 -25.73 -16.65 -5.49
CA THR A 280 -25.09 -15.35 -5.25
C THR A 280 -23.61 -15.30 -5.64
N PHE A 281 -23.03 -16.41 -6.09
CA PHE A 281 -21.60 -16.47 -6.45
C PHE A 281 -21.32 -15.80 -7.80
N THR A 282 -22.20 -15.99 -8.79
CA THR A 282 -22.05 -15.38 -10.12
C THR A 282 -22.12 -13.85 -10.03
N THR A 283 -23.06 -13.32 -9.25
CA THR A 283 -23.19 -11.87 -9.03
C THR A 283 -21.96 -11.32 -8.32
N ALA A 284 -21.48 -11.95 -7.24
CA ALA A 284 -20.26 -11.55 -6.54
C ALA A 284 -19.04 -11.50 -7.48
N TYR A 285 -18.86 -12.53 -8.31
CA TYR A 285 -17.77 -12.59 -9.28
C TYR A 285 -17.79 -11.44 -10.30
N TYR A 286 -18.94 -11.18 -10.92
CA TYR A 286 -19.07 -10.08 -11.87
C TYR A 286 -18.96 -8.71 -11.19
N ASN A 287 -19.37 -8.60 -9.92
CA ASN A 287 -19.19 -7.39 -9.12
C ASN A 287 -17.70 -7.08 -8.92
N VAL A 288 -16.90 -8.07 -8.49
CA VAL A 288 -15.44 -7.95 -8.31
C VAL A 288 -14.74 -7.59 -9.63
N LEU A 289 -15.09 -8.26 -10.73
CA LEU A 289 -14.47 -8.01 -12.04
C LEU A 289 -14.89 -6.69 -12.69
N SER A 290 -16.08 -6.18 -12.38
CA SER A 290 -16.53 -4.86 -12.85
C SER A 290 -15.82 -3.75 -12.08
N LYS A 291 -15.60 -3.93 -10.77
CA LYS A 291 -14.92 -2.98 -9.87
C LYS A 291 -13.39 -3.14 -9.86
N ARG A 292 -12.75 -3.25 -11.03
CA ARG A 292 -11.28 -3.45 -11.16
C ARG A 292 -10.44 -2.40 -10.45
N SER A 293 -10.90 -1.16 -10.42
CA SER A 293 -10.20 -0.08 -9.71
C SER A 293 -10.20 -0.29 -8.20
N PHE A 294 -11.33 -0.75 -7.64
CA PHE A 294 -11.47 -1.06 -6.23
C PHE A 294 -10.58 -2.26 -5.86
N LEU A 295 -10.65 -3.34 -6.65
CA LEU A 295 -9.78 -4.52 -6.54
C LEU A 295 -8.30 -4.12 -6.44
N LYS A 296 -7.83 -3.25 -7.33
CA LYS A 296 -6.44 -2.76 -7.31
C LYS A 296 -6.13 -1.95 -6.05
N SER A 297 -7.02 -1.03 -5.65
CA SER A 297 -6.80 -0.16 -4.49
C SER A 297 -6.74 -0.93 -3.16
N VAL A 298 -7.39 -2.09 -3.07
CA VAL A 298 -7.36 -2.95 -1.88
C VAL A 298 -6.15 -3.90 -1.92
N ILE A 299 -5.93 -4.60 -3.04
CA ILE A 299 -4.95 -5.69 -3.08
C ILE A 299 -3.51 -5.19 -3.15
N VAL A 300 -3.22 -4.11 -3.89
CA VAL A 300 -1.83 -3.65 -4.07
C VAL A 300 -1.19 -3.25 -2.72
N PRO A 301 -1.85 -2.48 -1.84
CA PRO A 301 -1.29 -2.15 -0.52
C PRO A 301 -1.09 -3.38 0.38
N LEU A 302 -2.04 -4.32 0.41
CA LEU A 302 -1.91 -5.56 1.18
C LEU A 302 -0.78 -6.45 0.64
N PHE A 303 -0.55 -6.45 -0.67
CA PHE A 303 0.58 -7.14 -1.26
C PHE A 303 1.93 -6.54 -0.86
N ILE A 304 2.04 -5.21 -0.79
CA ILE A 304 3.25 -4.54 -0.27
C ILE A 304 3.50 -4.97 1.17
N LEU A 305 2.45 -5.03 1.99
CA LEU A 305 2.54 -5.51 3.37
C LEU A 305 3.11 -6.93 3.41
N ILE A 306 2.57 -7.87 2.63
CA ILE A 306 3.05 -9.26 2.57
C ILE A 306 4.52 -9.32 2.18
N LEU A 307 4.92 -8.60 1.12
CA LEU A 307 6.29 -8.59 0.64
C LEU A 307 7.26 -8.09 1.70
N PHE A 308 6.87 -7.00 2.36
CA PHE A 308 7.71 -6.38 3.35
C PHE A 308 7.79 -7.20 4.64
N THR A 309 6.67 -7.75 5.12
CA THR A 309 6.67 -8.64 6.30
C THR A 309 7.53 -9.87 6.06
N SER A 310 7.47 -10.42 4.85
CA SER A 310 8.27 -11.56 4.44
C SER A 310 9.75 -11.22 4.32
N TYR A 311 10.08 -10.06 3.77
CA TYR A 311 11.45 -9.53 3.73
C TYR A 311 12.06 -9.44 5.15
N VAL A 312 11.34 -8.81 6.08
CA VAL A 312 11.82 -8.68 7.47
C VAL A 312 11.97 -10.04 8.12
N THR A 313 11.03 -10.99 7.95
CA THR A 313 11.20 -12.34 8.52
C THR A 313 12.40 -13.07 7.97
N TYR A 314 12.62 -13.04 6.66
CA TYR A 314 13.72 -13.77 6.04
C TYR A 314 15.07 -13.15 6.36
N LEU A 315 15.14 -11.83 6.48
CA LEU A 315 16.34 -11.13 6.94
C LEU A 315 16.62 -11.39 8.43
N SER A 316 15.58 -11.45 9.27
CA SER A 316 15.70 -11.83 10.68
C SER A 316 16.27 -13.24 10.88
N ILE A 317 15.98 -14.17 9.96
CA ILE A 317 16.52 -15.55 10.00
C ILE A 317 18.03 -15.58 9.66
N ASP A 318 18.51 -14.63 8.84
CA ASP A 318 19.95 -14.41 8.59
C ASP A 318 20.65 -13.79 9.83
N LEU A 319 20.02 -12.78 10.47
CA LEU A 319 20.55 -12.18 11.72
C LEU A 319 20.57 -13.15 12.91
N ALA A 320 19.68 -14.13 12.94
CA ALA A 320 19.62 -15.14 14.01
C ALA A 320 20.77 -16.16 13.92
N ASN A 321 21.34 -16.39 12.74
CA ASN A 321 22.39 -17.37 12.52
C ASN A 321 23.81 -16.82 12.61
N VAL A 322 24.02 -15.51 12.37
CA VAL A 322 25.34 -14.87 12.52
C VAL A 322 25.68 -14.58 13.99
N SER A 323 24.68 -14.62 14.89
CA SER A 323 24.90 -14.42 16.33
C SER A 323 24.08 -15.42 17.12
N SER A 324 24.71 -16.51 17.53
CA SER A 324 24.22 -17.55 18.44
C SER A 324 23.88 -17.07 19.88
N ARG A 325 23.49 -15.79 20.06
CA ARG A 325 23.02 -15.13 21.29
C ARG A 325 22.26 -13.81 20.99
N ARG A 326 21.14 -13.84 20.28
CA ARG A 326 20.19 -12.70 20.28
C ARG A 326 18.90 -13.11 20.96
N ASP A 327 18.49 -12.34 21.96
CA ASP A 327 17.25 -12.57 22.69
C ASP A 327 16.06 -12.34 21.74
N SER A 328 14.95 -13.06 21.95
CA SER A 328 13.70 -12.91 21.18
C SER A 328 13.18 -11.46 21.15
N SER A 329 13.58 -10.65 22.13
CA SER A 329 13.27 -9.22 22.22
C SER A 329 13.91 -8.39 21.10
N GLU A 330 15.11 -8.70 20.62
CA GLU A 330 15.76 -7.99 19.50
C GLU A 330 15.01 -8.22 18.18
N LEU A 331 14.53 -9.44 17.97
CA LEU A 331 13.72 -9.79 16.81
C LEU A 331 12.40 -9.02 16.83
N ILE A 332 11.71 -9.00 17.98
CA ILE A 332 10.47 -8.23 18.18
C ILE A 332 10.74 -6.72 17.97
N ALA A 333 11.90 -6.22 18.36
CA ALA A 333 12.29 -4.83 18.13
C ALA A 333 12.49 -4.48 16.66
N ALA A 334 13.25 -5.30 15.93
CA ALA A 334 13.38 -5.15 14.49
C ALA A 334 12.03 -5.23 13.77
N PHE A 335 11.18 -6.22 14.13
CA PHE A 335 9.84 -6.34 13.55
C PHE A 335 9.00 -5.10 13.80
N THR A 336 8.95 -4.59 15.03
CA THR A 336 8.11 -3.44 15.39
C THR A 336 8.56 -2.17 14.66
N LEU A 337 9.87 -1.93 14.57
CA LEU A 337 10.43 -0.74 13.95
C LEU A 337 10.29 -0.75 12.43
N PHE A 338 10.51 -1.90 11.80
CA PHE A 338 10.43 -2.01 10.35
C PHE A 338 8.98 -2.16 9.86
N LEU A 339 8.15 -2.99 10.50
CA LEU A 339 6.77 -3.28 10.05
C LEU A 339 5.77 -2.15 10.33
N GLY A 340 6.04 -1.30 11.32
CA GLY A 340 5.09 -0.26 11.74
C GLY A 340 4.65 0.65 10.59
N ALA A 341 5.59 1.09 9.74
CA ALA A 341 5.30 2.04 8.66
C ALA A 341 4.36 1.47 7.57
N PRO A 342 4.67 0.34 6.89
CA PRO A 342 3.76 -0.26 5.93
C PRO A 342 2.42 -0.65 6.54
N PHE A 343 2.40 -1.15 7.78
CA PHE A 343 1.17 -1.54 8.46
C PHE A 343 0.23 -0.36 8.70
N ILE A 344 0.74 0.74 9.28
CA ILE A 344 -0.05 1.96 9.55
C ILE A 344 -0.62 2.52 8.24
N ILE A 345 0.19 2.54 7.18
CA ILE A 345 -0.24 3.05 5.86
C ILE A 345 -1.34 2.18 5.25
N VAL A 346 -1.21 0.86 5.31
CA VAL A 346 -2.21 -0.07 4.76
C VAL A 346 -3.52 0.03 5.53
N LEU A 347 -3.47 0.08 6.86
CA LEU A 347 -4.64 0.25 7.72
C LEU A 347 -5.37 1.56 7.39
N ALA A 348 -4.62 2.67 7.27
CA ALA A 348 -5.18 3.96 6.90
C ALA A 348 -5.83 3.96 5.51
N ASN A 349 -5.20 3.30 4.52
CA ASN A 349 -5.78 3.14 3.18
C ASN A 349 -7.09 2.35 3.21
N ILE A 350 -7.11 1.27 3.98
CA ILE A 350 -8.28 0.42 4.13
C ILE A 350 -9.46 1.21 4.74
N ILE A 351 -9.23 2.01 5.80
CA ILE A 351 -10.25 2.91 6.37
C ILE A 351 -10.71 3.95 5.33
N SER A 352 -9.76 4.51 4.57
CA SER A 352 -10.05 5.49 3.52
C SER A 352 -10.99 4.94 2.46
N ILE A 353 -10.68 3.74 1.98
CA ILE A 353 -11.49 3.02 0.99
C ILE A 353 -12.88 2.76 1.56
N ALA A 354 -13.00 2.32 2.81
CA ALA A 354 -14.29 2.07 3.45
C ALA A 354 -15.20 3.32 3.44
N ILE A 355 -14.65 4.48 3.84
CA ILE A 355 -15.38 5.73 3.90
C ILE A 355 -15.79 6.20 2.49
N ILE A 356 -14.85 6.20 1.54
CA ILE A 356 -15.08 6.75 0.19
C ILE A 356 -15.99 5.82 -0.65
N SER A 357 -15.81 4.51 -0.54
CA SER A 357 -16.56 3.52 -1.31
C SER A 357 -17.96 3.25 -0.78
N SER A 358 -18.31 3.73 0.43
CA SER A 358 -19.65 3.60 1.02
C SER A 358 -20.76 4.03 0.05
N SER A 359 -20.59 5.19 -0.61
CA SER A 359 -21.57 5.68 -1.61
C SER A 359 -21.76 4.73 -2.80
N GLN A 360 -20.68 4.16 -3.34
CA GLN A 360 -20.74 3.20 -4.45
C GLN A 360 -21.30 1.85 -4.01
N ARG A 361 -21.01 1.45 -2.76
CA ARG A 361 -21.58 0.25 -2.15
C ARG A 361 -23.09 0.38 -2.00
N ASN A 362 -23.60 1.55 -1.60
CA ASN A 362 -25.04 1.83 -1.48
C ASN A 362 -25.77 1.66 -2.80
N GLU A 363 -25.25 2.26 -3.88
CA GLU A 363 -25.86 2.12 -5.20
C GLU A 363 -25.89 0.64 -5.64
N SER A 364 -24.82 -0.12 -5.38
CA SER A 364 -24.80 -1.55 -5.72
C SER A 364 -25.75 -2.41 -4.87
N ILE A 365 -25.88 -2.12 -3.58
CA ILE A 365 -26.80 -2.83 -2.69
C ILE A 365 -28.25 -2.50 -3.09
N TYR A 366 -28.55 -1.25 -3.39
CA TYR A 366 -29.87 -0.81 -3.84
C TYR A 366 -30.26 -1.47 -5.17
N GLN A 367 -29.32 -1.57 -6.12
CA GLN A 367 -29.55 -2.31 -7.38
C GLN A 367 -29.86 -3.79 -7.13
N LEU A 368 -29.15 -4.44 -6.21
CA LEU A 368 -29.41 -5.85 -5.85
C LEU A 368 -30.76 -6.01 -5.13
N GLN A 369 -31.17 -5.05 -4.30
CA GLN A 369 -32.49 -5.02 -3.68
C GLN A 369 -33.61 -4.89 -4.71
N ILE A 370 -33.45 -4.02 -5.73
CA ILE A 370 -34.40 -3.92 -6.86
C ILE A 370 -34.52 -5.25 -7.62
N LEU A 371 -33.42 -6.00 -7.74
CA LEU A 371 -33.40 -7.32 -8.36
C LEU A 371 -34.00 -8.44 -7.48
N GLY A 372 -34.52 -8.10 -6.29
CA GLY A 372 -35.21 -9.04 -5.40
C GLY A 372 -34.28 -9.83 -4.47
N PHE A 373 -33.04 -9.38 -4.24
CA PHE A 373 -32.16 -10.02 -3.26
C PHE A 373 -32.66 -9.80 -1.83
N SER A 374 -32.79 -10.88 -1.06
CA SER A 374 -33.09 -10.82 0.37
C SER A 374 -31.87 -10.34 1.17
N PHE A 375 -32.07 -9.98 2.45
CA PHE A 375 -30.98 -9.59 3.34
C PHE A 375 -29.90 -10.68 3.48
N THR A 376 -30.31 -11.95 3.55
CA THR A 376 -29.38 -13.10 3.60
C THR A 376 -28.64 -13.30 2.29
N ASP A 377 -29.30 -13.08 1.15
CA ASP A 377 -28.66 -13.11 -0.17
C ASP A 377 -27.59 -12.02 -0.29
N LEU A 378 -27.88 -10.80 0.17
CA LEU A 378 -26.93 -9.68 0.17
C LEU A 378 -25.70 -9.96 1.06
N LEU A 379 -25.91 -10.53 2.25
CA LEU A 379 -24.82 -10.94 3.14
C LEU A 379 -23.96 -12.03 2.49
N SER A 380 -24.59 -13.02 1.87
CA SER A 380 -23.85 -14.10 1.19
C SER A 380 -23.04 -13.58 0.00
N GLU A 381 -23.59 -12.66 -0.80
CA GLU A 381 -22.90 -12.04 -1.93
C GLU A 381 -21.66 -11.26 -1.47
N LYS A 382 -21.78 -10.47 -0.39
CA LYS A 382 -20.67 -9.69 0.17
C LYS A 382 -19.60 -10.57 0.81
N CYS A 383 -20.00 -11.66 1.48
CA CYS A 383 -19.07 -12.65 2.03
C CYS A 383 -18.27 -13.33 0.92
N LEU A 384 -18.92 -13.69 -0.19
CA LEU A 384 -18.26 -14.28 -1.36
C LEU A 384 -17.35 -13.27 -2.08
N GLU A 385 -17.75 -12.00 -2.18
CA GLU A 385 -16.89 -10.92 -2.69
C GLU A 385 -15.63 -10.78 -1.83
N ALA A 386 -15.76 -10.77 -0.50
CA ALA A 386 -14.64 -10.73 0.43
C ALA A 386 -13.72 -11.96 0.30
N LEU A 387 -14.31 -13.15 0.14
CA LEU A 387 -13.58 -14.40 -0.06
C LEU A 387 -12.76 -14.38 -1.35
N LEU A 388 -13.32 -13.85 -2.44
CA LEU A 388 -12.59 -13.67 -3.70
C LEU A 388 -11.41 -12.70 -3.52
N TYR A 389 -11.60 -11.57 -2.84
CA TYR A 389 -10.49 -10.65 -2.54
C TYR A 389 -9.38 -11.34 -1.73
N ALA A 390 -9.75 -12.03 -0.65
CA ALA A 390 -8.84 -12.76 0.22
C ALA A 390 -8.10 -13.88 -0.53
N GLY A 391 -8.78 -14.62 -1.39
CA GLY A 391 -8.20 -15.67 -2.23
C GLY A 391 -7.16 -15.12 -3.21
N VAL A 392 -7.42 -13.96 -3.83
CA VAL A 392 -6.43 -13.30 -4.71
C VAL A 392 -5.22 -12.87 -3.90
N ILE A 393 -5.41 -12.24 -2.73
CA ILE A 393 -4.32 -11.81 -1.84
C ILE A 393 -3.45 -13.00 -1.45
N PHE A 394 -4.08 -14.12 -1.06
CA PHE A 394 -3.41 -15.34 -0.64
C PHE A 394 -2.58 -15.95 -1.78
N PHE A 395 -3.19 -16.12 -2.96
CA PHE A 395 -2.51 -16.75 -4.10
C PHE A 395 -1.33 -15.91 -4.60
N VAL A 396 -1.55 -14.60 -4.78
CA VAL A 396 -0.48 -13.66 -5.16
C VAL A 396 0.63 -13.65 -4.10
N GLY A 397 0.25 -13.64 -2.83
CA GLY A 397 1.17 -13.67 -1.70
C GLY A 397 2.06 -14.90 -1.73
N ILE A 398 1.49 -16.10 -1.85
CA ILE A 398 2.25 -17.36 -1.90
C ILE A 398 3.24 -17.40 -3.06
N VAL A 399 2.79 -17.08 -4.27
CA VAL A 399 3.65 -17.14 -5.47
C VAL A 399 4.90 -16.29 -5.27
N ASN A 400 4.71 -15.09 -4.73
CA ASN A 400 5.80 -14.16 -4.54
C ASN A 400 6.66 -14.49 -3.30
N ASN A 401 6.03 -15.00 -2.24
CA ASN A 401 6.76 -15.40 -1.05
C ASN A 401 7.64 -16.62 -1.31
N THR A 402 7.20 -17.52 -2.18
CA THR A 402 8.01 -18.65 -2.69
C THR A 402 9.27 -18.15 -3.38
N PHE A 403 9.13 -17.12 -4.23
CA PHE A 403 10.24 -16.51 -4.95
C PHE A 403 11.27 -15.87 -4.01
N LEU A 404 10.82 -15.16 -2.97
CA LEU A 404 11.71 -14.60 -1.94
C LEU A 404 12.37 -15.70 -1.09
N PHE A 405 11.61 -16.73 -0.71
CA PHE A 405 12.12 -17.84 0.09
C PHE A 405 13.22 -18.61 -0.63
N GLU A 406 13.07 -18.84 -1.94
CA GLU A 406 14.11 -19.49 -2.74
C GLU A 406 15.38 -18.61 -2.84
N ALA A 407 15.22 -17.30 -3.02
CA ALA A 407 16.35 -16.37 -3.08
C ALA A 407 17.16 -16.38 -1.76
N ILE A 408 16.50 -16.39 -0.60
CA ILE A 408 17.20 -16.43 0.70
C ILE A 408 17.87 -17.79 0.95
N LEU A 409 17.26 -18.90 0.54
CA LEU A 409 17.91 -20.22 0.62
C LEU A 409 19.20 -20.27 -0.20
N ARG A 410 19.20 -19.68 -1.40
CA ARG A 410 20.40 -19.58 -2.24
C ARG A 410 21.45 -18.64 -1.65
N ALA A 411 21.04 -17.48 -1.13
CA ALA A 411 21.93 -16.59 -0.43
C ALA A 411 22.63 -17.30 0.75
N ALA A 412 21.87 -18.05 1.55
CA ALA A 412 22.37 -18.80 2.68
C ALA A 412 23.36 -19.92 2.28
N GLN A 413 23.07 -20.64 1.20
CA GLN A 413 24.01 -21.61 0.63
C GLN A 413 25.33 -20.95 0.22
N ASN A 414 25.27 -19.79 -0.41
CA ASN A 414 26.45 -19.07 -0.90
C ASN A 414 27.27 -18.42 0.22
N THR A 415 26.65 -18.09 1.36
CA THR A 415 27.33 -17.51 2.54
C THR A 415 27.74 -18.56 3.58
N GLY A 416 27.31 -19.81 3.43
CA GLY A 416 27.55 -20.89 4.40
C GLY A 416 26.69 -20.79 5.67
N VAL A 417 25.65 -19.96 5.66
CA VAL A 417 24.72 -19.76 6.78
C VAL A 417 23.62 -20.82 6.74
N THR A 418 23.26 -21.43 7.88
CA THR A 418 22.25 -22.50 7.93
C THR A 418 20.84 -21.94 8.19
N VAL A 419 20.03 -21.76 7.14
CA VAL A 419 18.62 -21.37 7.31
C VAL A 419 17.82 -22.53 7.93
N LYS A 420 17.46 -22.40 9.21
CA LYS A 420 16.53 -23.30 9.90
C LYS A 420 15.11 -22.75 9.75
N ASP A 421 14.54 -22.89 8.56
CA ASP A 421 13.17 -22.46 8.33
C ASP A 421 12.38 -23.50 7.54
N ASN A 422 11.13 -23.70 7.93
CA ASN A 422 10.25 -24.68 7.29
C ASN A 422 9.57 -24.07 6.06
N TRP A 423 9.26 -24.89 5.06
CA TRP A 423 8.46 -24.51 3.88
C TRP A 423 7.11 -23.84 4.22
N PHE A 424 6.61 -24.01 5.46
CA PHE A 424 5.44 -23.33 5.98
C PHE A 424 5.59 -21.80 6.11
N SER A 425 6.82 -21.26 6.18
CA SER A 425 7.03 -19.80 6.26
C SER A 425 6.57 -19.08 4.99
N ILE A 426 6.52 -19.78 3.85
CA ILE A 426 5.94 -19.29 2.59
C ILE A 426 4.46 -18.93 2.76
N ILE A 427 3.71 -19.71 3.56
CA ILE A 427 2.26 -19.59 3.70
C ILE A 427 1.88 -18.64 4.83
N TYR A 428 2.74 -18.50 5.85
CA TYR A 428 2.42 -17.79 7.09
C TYR A 428 1.89 -16.36 6.88
N TRP A 429 2.70 -15.45 6.31
CA TRP A 429 2.28 -14.05 6.10
C TRP A 429 1.14 -13.89 5.09
N PRO A 430 1.17 -14.54 3.90
CA PRO A 430 0.04 -14.52 2.98
C PRO A 430 -1.26 -14.99 3.62
N GLY A 431 -1.22 -16.02 4.46
CA GLY A 431 -2.36 -16.56 5.19
C GLY A 431 -2.91 -15.57 6.21
N VAL A 432 -2.07 -15.08 7.12
CA VAL A 432 -2.48 -14.12 8.16
C VAL A 432 -3.08 -12.86 7.54
N ILE A 433 -2.42 -12.28 6.54
CA ILE A 433 -2.87 -11.03 5.91
C ILE A 433 -4.16 -11.25 5.10
N SER A 434 -4.32 -12.41 4.45
CA SER A 434 -5.55 -12.77 3.74
C SER A 434 -6.74 -12.92 4.70
N ILE A 435 -6.55 -13.58 5.85
CA ILE A 435 -7.59 -13.75 6.87
C ILE A 435 -7.99 -12.38 7.47
N ILE A 436 -7.02 -11.54 7.81
CA ILE A 436 -7.29 -10.20 8.33
C ILE A 436 -8.06 -9.37 7.30
N ALA A 437 -7.65 -9.40 6.03
CA ALA A 437 -8.33 -8.70 4.96
C ALA A 437 -9.77 -9.20 4.76
N PHE A 438 -9.97 -10.53 4.81
CA PHE A 438 -11.31 -11.14 4.74
C PHE A 438 -12.22 -10.63 5.86
N LEU A 439 -11.79 -10.78 7.13
CA LEU A 439 -12.56 -10.36 8.29
C LEU A 439 -12.89 -8.88 8.23
N PHE A 440 -11.92 -8.05 7.86
CA PHE A 440 -12.10 -6.62 7.79
C PHE A 440 -13.13 -6.20 6.72
N ILE A 441 -13.03 -6.75 5.51
CA ILE A 441 -13.98 -6.45 4.42
C ILE A 441 -15.39 -6.89 4.83
N VAL A 442 -15.53 -8.10 5.39
CA VAL A 442 -16.80 -8.65 5.87
C VAL A 442 -17.41 -7.76 6.97
N ILE A 443 -16.65 -7.37 7.99
CA ILE A 443 -17.15 -6.54 9.10
C ILE A 443 -17.72 -5.22 8.57
N ILE A 444 -17.01 -4.55 7.65
CA ILE A 444 -17.51 -3.30 7.06
C ILE A 444 -18.77 -3.54 6.26
N ASP A 445 -18.77 -4.56 5.41
CA ASP A 445 -19.91 -4.81 4.53
C ASP A 445 -21.16 -5.22 5.33
N ILE A 446 -21.00 -6.00 6.41
CA ILE A 446 -22.08 -6.31 7.35
C ILE A 446 -22.59 -5.04 8.05
N ALA A 447 -21.70 -4.23 8.63
CA ALA A 447 -22.08 -2.99 9.30
C ALA A 447 -22.83 -2.04 8.36
N HIS A 448 -22.44 -2.04 7.08
CA HIS A 448 -23.08 -1.23 6.07
C HIS A 448 -24.47 -1.74 5.66
N ILE A 449 -24.62 -3.06 5.44
CA ILE A 449 -25.92 -3.67 5.14
C ILE A 449 -26.87 -3.45 6.31
N TYR A 450 -26.41 -3.67 7.54
CA TYR A 450 -27.22 -3.45 8.75
C TYR A 450 -27.74 -2.01 8.83
N ARG A 451 -26.87 -1.01 8.60
CA ARG A 451 -27.26 0.40 8.59
C ARG A 451 -28.29 0.75 7.51
N ILE A 452 -28.21 0.13 6.34
CA ILE A 452 -29.20 0.38 5.26
C ILE A 452 -30.53 -0.29 5.62
N SER A 453 -30.48 -1.53 6.13
CA SER A 453 -31.66 -2.29 6.52
C SER A 453 -32.46 -1.57 7.61
N THR A 454 -31.79 -0.96 8.59
CA THR A 454 -32.46 -0.21 9.66
C THR A 454 -32.95 1.18 9.21
N ARG A 455 -32.35 1.77 8.17
CA ARG A 455 -32.75 3.07 7.64
C ARG A 455 -33.91 2.99 6.65
N ASN A 456 -34.09 1.84 6.01
CA ASN A 456 -35.22 1.58 5.12
C ASN A 456 -36.57 1.43 5.84
N GLU A 457 -36.63 1.52 7.18
CA GLU A 457 -37.89 1.61 7.93
C GLU A 457 -38.47 3.05 8.00
N VAL A 458 -37.75 4.07 7.51
CA VAL A 458 -38.34 5.41 7.33
C VAL A 458 -37.88 6.01 5.99
N PRO A 459 -38.71 5.93 4.93
CA PRO A 459 -38.55 6.85 3.81
C PRO A 459 -38.95 8.24 4.31
N GLU A 460 -37.97 9.09 4.64
CA GLU A 460 -38.20 10.53 4.61
C GLU A 460 -38.52 10.90 3.16
N VAL A 461 -39.82 11.10 2.92
CA VAL A 461 -40.35 11.81 1.76
C VAL A 461 -39.71 13.20 1.79
N ILE A 462 -38.75 13.41 0.89
CA ILE A 462 -38.26 14.75 0.58
C ILE A 462 -39.31 15.37 -0.33
N GLU A 463 -40.18 16.19 0.25
CA GLU A 463 -40.85 17.28 -0.46
C GLU A 463 -39.88 18.45 -0.69
#